data_AF-A0ABC9R646-F1
#
_entry.id   AF-A0ABC9R646-F1
#
_cell.length_a   1.000
_cell.length_b   1.000
_cell.length_c   1.000
_cell.angle_alpha   90.00
_cell.angle_beta   90.00
_cell.angle_gamma   90.00
#
_symmetry.space_group_name_H-M   'P 1'
#
loop_
_entity.id
_entity.type
_entity.pdbx_description
1 polymer ?
#
loop_
_entity_poly.entity_id
_entity_poly.type
_entity_poly.pdbx_seq_one_letter_code
_entity_poly.pdbx_strand_id
1 'polypeptide(L)'
;MLEFPTWLFDVMFCVSSWSSTFAFVLLFKKIYPGQSFIQFVKDKFKNKLKLSVILTASMIQAFIFLMILFLVSKNSEVDSIFTISSWGMLIYFFVKNFFAGPLGEEIGWRGFAQIELQKKYSPLKASIIIGFWWGMWHLPIWFTTGFVGIDLFKYILFFMISIISIKIVMTAFYNLNQNLIIPIIIHQFFNFFIGIINGNLIDLIMYNAIFYLVVAVFMIVINPKRIFYGREDTNSRHRKYYRA
;
A
#
# COMPACT_ATOMS: atom_id res chain seq x y z
N MET A 1 -21.01 -22.76 -12.04
CA MET A 1 -20.02 -22.12 -11.13
C MET A 1 -19.78 -23.09 -9.99
N LEU A 2 -18.53 -23.30 -9.58
CA LEU A 2 -18.24 -24.19 -8.45
C LEU A 2 -18.86 -23.59 -7.17
N GLU A 3 -19.80 -24.29 -6.53
CA GLU A 3 -20.55 -23.85 -5.34
C GLU A 3 -19.70 -23.91 -4.07
N PHE A 4 -18.54 -23.24 -4.06
CA PHE A 4 -17.73 -23.16 -2.87
C PHE A 4 -18.33 -22.21 -1.82
N PRO A 5 -18.18 -22.52 -0.53
CA PRO A 5 -18.54 -21.59 0.53
C PRO A 5 -17.78 -20.27 0.41
N THR A 6 -18.44 -19.15 0.72
CA THR A 6 -17.83 -17.79 0.67
C THR A 6 -16.59 -17.67 1.55
N TRP A 7 -16.56 -18.35 2.71
CA TRP A 7 -15.39 -18.35 3.59
C TRP A 7 -14.15 -18.97 2.93
N LEU A 8 -14.33 -19.96 2.04
CA LEU A 8 -13.21 -20.59 1.35
C LEU A 8 -12.57 -19.60 0.37
N PHE A 9 -13.40 -18.85 -0.36
CA PHE A 9 -12.92 -17.80 -1.26
C PHE A 9 -12.17 -16.71 -0.49
N ASP A 10 -12.70 -16.29 0.67
CA ASP A 10 -12.05 -15.28 1.52
C ASP A 10 -10.69 -15.74 2.05
N VAL A 11 -10.57 -17.01 2.43
CA VAL A 11 -9.30 -17.63 2.83
C VAL A 11 -8.34 -17.69 1.66
N MET A 12 -8.76 -18.16 0.50
CA MET A 12 -7.91 -18.24 -0.69
C MET A 12 -7.44 -16.85 -1.15
N PHE A 13 -8.32 -15.86 -1.11
CA PHE A 13 -7.99 -14.47 -1.39
C PHE A 13 -6.92 -13.95 -0.43
N CYS A 14 -7.10 -14.17 0.88
CA CYS A 14 -6.13 -13.82 1.90
C CYS A 14 -4.78 -14.53 1.69
N VAL A 15 -4.77 -15.83 1.41
CA VAL A 15 -3.52 -16.56 1.13
C VAL A 15 -2.84 -16.02 -0.13
N SER A 16 -3.60 -15.69 -1.17
CA SER A 16 -3.06 -15.17 -2.42
C SER A 16 -2.38 -13.82 -2.25
N SER A 17 -2.89 -12.94 -1.39
CA SER A 17 -2.27 -11.64 -1.12
C SER A 17 -0.96 -11.74 -0.37
N TRP A 18 -0.69 -12.85 0.30
CA TRP A 18 0.60 -13.12 0.94
C TRP A 18 1.67 -13.64 -0.02
N SER A 19 1.36 -13.81 -1.31
CA SER A 19 2.29 -14.36 -2.31
C SER A 19 3.63 -13.62 -2.40
N SER A 20 3.68 -12.30 -2.22
CA SER A 20 4.93 -11.54 -2.19
C SER A 20 5.81 -11.91 -0.99
N THR A 21 5.18 -12.17 0.17
CA THR A 21 5.88 -12.63 1.37
C THR A 21 6.29 -14.08 1.27
N PHE A 22 5.48 -14.95 0.66
CA PHE A 22 5.89 -16.33 0.37
C PHE A 22 7.08 -16.37 -0.59
N ALA A 23 7.06 -15.57 -1.65
CA ALA A 23 8.21 -15.44 -2.56
C ALA A 23 9.46 -14.98 -1.80
N PHE A 24 9.32 -14.02 -0.88
CA PHE A 24 10.43 -13.59 -0.05
C PHE A 24 10.93 -14.70 0.89
N VAL A 25 10.04 -15.42 1.57
CA VAL A 25 10.39 -16.55 2.45
C VAL A 25 11.19 -17.61 1.69
N LEU A 26 10.72 -18.00 0.49
CA LEU A 26 11.40 -19.00 -0.35
C LEU A 26 12.80 -18.56 -0.77
N LEU A 27 12.97 -17.26 -1.05
CA LEU A 27 14.26 -16.71 -1.47
C LEU A 27 15.16 -16.29 -0.29
N PHE A 28 14.62 -16.26 0.94
CA PHE A 28 15.29 -15.63 2.09
C PHE A 28 16.68 -16.21 2.34
N LYS A 29 16.80 -17.54 2.42
CA LYS A 29 18.09 -18.21 2.72
C LYS A 29 19.14 -18.00 1.63
N LYS A 30 18.71 -17.79 0.39
CA LYS A 30 19.61 -17.48 -0.73
C LYS A 30 20.12 -16.04 -0.67
N ILE A 31 19.26 -15.10 -0.24
CA ILE A 31 19.60 -13.68 -0.20
C ILE A 31 20.33 -13.29 1.08
N TYR A 32 19.96 -13.89 2.21
CA TYR A 32 20.54 -13.65 3.53
C TYR A 32 21.06 -14.97 4.14
N PRO A 33 22.15 -15.53 3.60
CA PRO A 33 22.73 -16.76 4.11
C PRO A 33 23.14 -16.62 5.58
N GLY A 34 22.88 -17.64 6.38
CA GLY A 34 23.21 -17.66 7.82
C GLY A 34 22.29 -16.83 8.72
N GLN A 35 21.38 -16.01 8.19
CA GLN A 35 20.46 -15.20 9.00
C GLN A 35 19.17 -15.97 9.38
N SER A 36 18.55 -15.53 10.48
CA SER A 36 17.23 -16.00 10.92
C SER A 36 16.13 -15.13 10.30
N PHE A 37 15.19 -15.76 9.59
CA PHE A 37 14.04 -15.08 8.98
C PHE A 37 13.18 -14.36 10.03
N ILE A 38 12.89 -15.04 11.14
CA ILE A 38 12.06 -14.47 12.20
C ILE A 38 12.73 -13.22 12.80
N GLN A 39 14.05 -13.26 13.00
CA GLN A 39 14.77 -12.11 13.52
C GLN A 39 14.77 -10.95 12.51
N PHE A 40 14.99 -11.24 11.22
CA PHE A 40 14.91 -10.23 10.16
C PHE A 40 13.55 -9.53 10.15
N VAL A 41 12.46 -10.29 10.23
CA VAL A 41 11.10 -9.73 10.27
C VAL A 41 10.91 -8.88 11.53
N LYS A 42 11.27 -9.40 12.72
CA LYS A 42 11.19 -8.65 13.99
C LYS A 42 11.93 -7.32 13.93
N ASP A 43 13.11 -7.30 13.31
CA ASP A 43 13.91 -6.08 13.18
C ASP A 43 13.21 -4.99 12.36
N LYS A 44 12.28 -5.35 11.46
CA LYS A 44 11.47 -4.37 10.70
C LYS A 44 10.40 -3.65 11.53
N PHE A 45 10.11 -4.16 12.73
CA PHE A 45 9.15 -3.58 13.68
C PHE A 45 9.83 -2.95 14.90
N LYS A 46 11.16 -3.06 15.01
CA LYS A 46 11.93 -2.71 16.21
C LYS A 46 12.01 -1.21 16.49
N ASN A 47 12.01 -0.38 15.45
CA ASN A 47 12.19 1.07 15.62
C ASN A 47 10.96 1.69 16.30
N LYS A 48 11.20 2.52 17.33
CA LYS A 48 10.11 3.22 18.02
C LYS A 48 9.30 4.05 17.03
N LEU A 49 7.98 3.96 17.13
CA LEU A 49 7.05 4.70 16.28
C LEU A 49 7.05 6.18 16.67
N LYS A 50 7.39 7.05 15.73
CA LYS A 50 7.21 8.49 15.88
C LYS A 50 5.75 8.84 15.67
N LEU A 51 5.10 9.29 16.74
CA LEU A 51 3.68 9.66 16.71
C LEU A 51 3.38 10.70 15.62
N SER A 52 4.25 11.69 15.43
CA SER A 52 4.08 12.69 14.37
C SER A 52 4.05 12.09 12.96
N VAL A 53 4.83 11.02 12.70
CA VAL A 53 4.85 10.34 11.40
C VAL A 53 3.55 9.58 11.19
N ILE A 54 3.07 8.86 12.21
CA ILE A 54 1.79 8.15 12.16
C ILE A 54 0.64 9.13 11.95
N LEU A 55 0.54 10.16 12.78
CA LEU A 55 -0.52 11.16 12.69
C LEU A 55 -0.53 11.83 11.32
N THR A 56 0.64 12.26 10.82
CA THR A 56 0.72 12.89 9.49
C THR A 56 0.29 11.93 8.38
N ALA A 57 0.76 10.68 8.40
CA ALA A 57 0.36 9.68 7.42
C ALA A 57 -1.15 9.43 7.44
N SER A 58 -1.73 9.22 8.63
CA SER A 58 -3.17 8.98 8.83
C SER A 58 -4.02 10.19 8.43
N MET A 59 -3.59 11.41 8.77
CA MET A 59 -4.29 12.65 8.39
C MET A 59 -4.33 12.83 6.87
N ILE A 60 -3.25 12.48 6.16
CA ILE A 60 -3.25 12.50 4.69
C ILE A 60 -4.28 11.51 4.15
N GLN A 61 -4.35 10.28 4.68
CA GLN A 61 -5.33 9.29 4.21
C GLN A 61 -6.76 9.76 4.49
N ALA A 62 -7.02 10.27 5.70
CA ALA A 62 -8.32 10.79 6.08
C ALA A 62 -8.74 11.99 5.21
N PHE A 63 -7.82 12.90 4.92
CA PHE A 63 -8.08 14.04 4.03
C PHE A 63 -8.46 13.57 2.62
N ILE A 64 -7.67 12.66 2.03
CA ILE A 64 -7.97 12.10 0.70
C ILE A 64 -9.35 11.43 0.71
N PHE A 65 -9.63 10.60 1.71
CA PHE A 65 -10.92 9.94 1.88
C PHE A 65 -12.08 10.95 1.95
N LEU A 66 -11.97 11.99 2.77
CA LEU A 66 -13.00 13.02 2.89
C LEU A 66 -13.24 13.78 1.59
N MET A 67 -12.18 14.06 0.82
CA MET A 67 -12.32 14.71 -0.48
C MET A 67 -13.01 13.79 -1.51
N ILE A 68 -12.65 12.51 -1.54
CA ILE A 68 -13.29 11.54 -2.43
C ILE A 68 -14.75 11.35 -2.04
N LEU A 69 -15.03 11.21 -0.74
CA LEU A 69 -16.38 11.10 -0.21
C LEU A 69 -17.25 12.30 -0.61
N PHE A 70 -16.69 13.51 -0.52
CA PHE A 70 -17.36 14.73 -0.96
C PHE A 70 -17.67 14.72 -2.47
N LEU A 71 -16.69 14.36 -3.32
CA LEU A 71 -16.89 14.30 -4.77
C LEU A 71 -17.91 13.24 -5.16
N VAL A 72 -17.84 12.04 -4.58
CA VAL A 72 -18.79 10.96 -4.82
C VAL A 72 -20.18 11.38 -4.38
N SER A 73 -20.33 11.97 -3.18
CA SER A 73 -21.63 12.47 -2.71
C SER A 73 -22.27 13.53 -3.60
N LYS A 74 -21.50 14.21 -4.46
CA LYS A 74 -22.00 15.20 -5.42
C LYS A 74 -22.29 14.62 -6.80
N ASN A 75 -21.50 13.63 -7.22
CA ASN A 75 -21.49 13.15 -8.60
C ASN A 75 -22.18 11.79 -8.77
N SER A 76 -22.53 11.11 -7.68
CA SER A 76 -23.17 9.79 -7.73
C SER A 76 -24.65 9.85 -7.39
N GLU A 77 -25.45 9.09 -8.15
CA GLU A 77 -26.88 8.90 -7.93
C GLU A 77 -27.17 7.72 -7.00
N VAL A 78 -26.22 7.33 -6.15
CA VAL A 78 -26.37 6.15 -5.27
C VAL A 78 -27.26 6.48 -4.06
N ASP A 79 -28.20 5.59 -3.75
CA ASP A 79 -29.10 5.73 -2.59
C ASP A 79 -28.36 5.75 -1.24
N SER A 80 -27.25 5.01 -1.15
CA SER A 80 -26.36 5.00 0.00
C SER A 80 -24.92 5.24 -0.44
N ILE A 81 -24.26 6.20 0.19
CA ILE A 81 -22.85 6.54 -0.05
C ILE A 81 -21.90 5.48 0.54
N PHE A 82 -22.35 4.70 1.52
CA PHE A 82 -21.54 3.66 2.16
C PHE A 82 -22.01 2.25 1.81
N THR A 83 -21.07 1.34 1.60
CA THR A 83 -21.33 -0.10 1.42
C THR A 83 -21.60 -0.81 2.75
N ILE A 84 -21.27 -0.16 3.87
CA ILE A 84 -21.35 -0.72 5.21
C ILE A 84 -22.62 -0.20 5.91
N SER A 85 -23.52 -1.12 6.28
CA SER A 85 -24.78 -0.77 6.98
C SER A 85 -24.80 -1.14 8.47
N SER A 86 -23.71 -1.69 9.03
CA SER A 86 -23.61 -1.97 10.46
C SER A 86 -22.17 -1.90 10.99
N TRP A 87 -22.04 -1.66 12.30
CA TRP A 87 -20.75 -1.69 12.99
C TRP A 87 -20.05 -3.06 12.89
N GLY A 88 -20.83 -4.15 12.91
CA GLY A 88 -20.29 -5.50 12.73
C GLY A 88 -19.64 -5.69 11.36
N MET A 89 -20.28 -5.20 10.30
CA MET A 89 -19.70 -5.22 8.94
C MET A 89 -18.49 -4.32 8.81
N LEU A 90 -18.49 -3.14 9.45
CA LEU A 90 -17.34 -2.25 9.47
C LEU A 90 -16.11 -2.93 10.07
N ILE A 91 -16.28 -3.54 11.24
CA ILE A 91 -15.21 -4.25 11.96
C ILE A 91 -14.75 -5.44 11.14
N TYR A 92 -15.68 -6.25 10.62
CA TYR A 92 -15.35 -7.38 9.76
C TYR A 92 -14.52 -6.95 8.55
N PHE A 93 -14.97 -5.92 7.83
CA PHE A 93 -14.30 -5.43 6.64
C PHE A 93 -12.92 -4.85 6.98
N PHE A 94 -12.80 -4.10 8.08
CA PHE A 94 -11.52 -3.56 8.53
C PHE A 94 -10.51 -4.67 8.83
N VAL A 95 -10.93 -5.68 9.61
CA VAL A 95 -10.09 -6.83 9.98
C VAL A 95 -9.73 -7.68 8.76
N LYS A 96 -10.72 -8.00 7.92
CA LYS A 96 -10.50 -8.74 6.67
C LYS A 96 -9.47 -8.06 5.79
N ASN A 97 -9.62 -6.76 5.53
CA ASN A 97 -8.66 -6.00 4.72
C ASN A 97 -7.26 -6.08 5.31
N PHE A 98 -7.13 -5.90 6.63
CA PHE A 98 -5.82 -5.89 7.30
C PHE A 98 -5.02 -7.17 7.06
N PHE A 99 -5.67 -8.33 7.16
CA PHE A 99 -5.03 -9.63 6.91
C PHE A 99 -4.91 -9.95 5.43
N ALA A 100 -5.91 -9.59 4.62
CA ALA A 100 -5.98 -9.94 3.20
C ALA A 100 -5.27 -8.95 2.27
N GLY A 101 -4.46 -8.03 2.80
CA GLY A 101 -3.58 -7.20 1.99
C GLY A 101 -2.41 -6.63 2.81
N PRO A 102 -2.59 -5.54 3.57
CA PRO A 102 -1.50 -4.78 4.18
C PRO A 102 -0.55 -5.60 5.04
N LEU A 103 -1.04 -6.46 5.94
CA LEU A 103 -0.13 -7.20 6.80
C LEU A 103 0.76 -8.18 6.01
N GLY A 104 0.16 -8.91 5.09
CA GLY A 104 0.83 -9.93 4.28
C GLY A 104 1.74 -9.32 3.22
N GLU A 105 1.22 -8.37 2.45
CA GLU A 105 1.92 -7.80 1.31
C GLU A 105 3.14 -6.95 1.70
N GLU A 106 3.03 -6.19 2.78
CA GLU A 106 4.05 -5.20 3.14
C GLU A 106 5.36 -5.85 3.61
N ILE A 107 5.32 -7.06 4.16
CA ILE A 107 6.53 -7.79 4.56
C ILE A 107 7.41 -8.08 3.34
N GLY A 108 6.84 -8.60 2.25
CA GLY A 108 7.55 -8.85 0.99
C GLY A 108 7.93 -7.57 0.25
N TRP A 109 6.97 -6.68 0.02
CA TRP A 109 7.19 -5.50 -0.82
C TRP A 109 8.04 -4.41 -0.16
N ARG A 110 7.77 -4.11 1.12
CA ARG A 110 8.41 -3.01 1.85
C ARG A 110 9.47 -3.51 2.83
N GLY A 111 9.21 -4.66 3.47
CA GLY A 111 10.14 -5.30 4.40
C GLY A 111 11.36 -5.92 3.73
N PHE A 112 11.25 -6.22 2.43
CA PHE A 112 12.33 -6.79 1.64
C PHE A 112 12.61 -6.02 0.35
N ALA A 113 11.72 -6.05 -0.65
CA ALA A 113 12.03 -5.59 -2.01
C ALA A 113 12.44 -4.11 -2.05
N GLN A 114 11.75 -3.26 -1.28
CA GLN A 114 12.11 -1.84 -1.13
C GLN A 114 13.49 -1.62 -0.53
N ILE A 115 13.83 -2.35 0.51
CA ILE A 115 15.12 -2.20 1.19
C ILE A 115 16.25 -2.57 0.24
N GLU A 116 16.13 -3.70 -0.45
CA GLU A 116 17.16 -4.16 -1.40
C GLU A 116 17.28 -3.24 -2.62
N LEU A 117 16.17 -2.73 -3.15
CA LEU A 117 16.22 -1.78 -4.28
C LEU A 117 16.82 -0.43 -3.89
N GLN A 118 16.56 0.06 -2.67
CA GLN A 118 17.17 1.31 -2.17
C GLN A 118 18.68 1.21 -1.92
N LYS A 119 19.28 0.01 -1.92
CA LYS A 119 20.74 -0.15 -1.93
C LYS A 119 21.38 0.30 -3.25
N LYS A 120 20.62 0.20 -4.34
CA LYS A 120 21.12 0.42 -5.72
C LYS A 120 20.55 1.67 -6.37
N TYR A 121 19.37 2.10 -5.94
CA TYR A 121 18.63 3.21 -6.53
C TYR A 121 18.19 4.22 -5.48
N SER A 122 17.94 5.46 -5.90
CA SER A 122 17.30 6.46 -5.04
C SER A 122 15.92 5.96 -4.56
N PRO A 123 15.43 6.41 -3.39
CA PRO A 123 14.12 6.00 -2.88
C PRO A 123 12.98 6.27 -3.85
N LEU A 124 13.02 7.39 -4.59
CA LEU A 124 12.02 7.68 -5.63
C LEU A 124 12.06 6.65 -6.76
N LYS A 125 13.25 6.35 -7.31
CA LYS A 125 13.40 5.35 -8.37
C LYS A 125 13.02 3.95 -7.89
N ALA A 126 13.40 3.56 -6.67
CA ALA A 126 12.98 2.31 -6.05
C ALA A 126 11.45 2.25 -5.88
N SER A 127 10.81 3.37 -5.49
CA SER A 127 9.36 3.47 -5.35
C SER A 127 8.65 3.25 -6.68
N ILE A 128 9.12 3.87 -7.76
CA ILE A 128 8.52 3.73 -9.09
C ILE A 128 8.66 2.28 -9.61
N ILE A 129 9.85 1.69 -9.48
CA ILE A 129 10.08 0.30 -9.91
C ILE A 129 9.15 -0.66 -9.16
N ILE A 130 9.05 -0.54 -7.83
CA ILE A 130 8.19 -1.42 -7.04
C ILE A 130 6.73 -1.10 -7.28
N GLY A 131 6.35 0.17 -7.40
CA GLY A 131 4.97 0.57 -7.69
C GLY A 131 4.49 -0.05 -9.01
N PHE A 132 5.33 -0.07 -10.03
CA PHE A 132 5.04 -0.74 -11.29
C PHE A 132 4.81 -2.25 -11.09
N TRP A 133 5.76 -2.97 -10.49
CA TRP A 133 5.64 -4.43 -10.32
C TRP A 133 4.52 -4.83 -9.36
N TRP A 134 4.29 -4.05 -8.32
CA TRP A 134 3.19 -4.25 -7.39
C TRP A 134 1.83 -3.98 -8.08
N GLY A 135 1.74 -2.95 -8.91
CA GLY A 135 0.55 -2.70 -9.74
C GLY A 135 0.29 -3.86 -10.71
N MET A 136 1.32 -4.28 -11.46
CA MET A 136 1.22 -5.41 -12.40
C MET A 136 0.91 -6.74 -11.73
N TRP A 137 1.26 -6.94 -10.46
CA TRP A 137 0.87 -8.13 -9.69
C TRP A 137 -0.66 -8.25 -9.55
N HIS A 138 -1.41 -7.15 -9.68
CA HIS A 138 -2.88 -7.14 -9.67
C HIS A 138 -3.51 -7.44 -11.04
N LEU A 139 -2.72 -7.71 -12.08
CA LEU A 139 -3.20 -7.98 -13.44
C LEU A 139 -4.39 -8.97 -13.46
N PRO A 140 -4.40 -10.10 -12.72
CA PRO A 140 -5.54 -11.02 -12.75
C PRO A 140 -6.85 -10.36 -12.29
N ILE A 141 -6.80 -9.51 -11.26
CA ILE A 141 -7.97 -8.85 -10.69
C ILE A 141 -8.56 -7.84 -11.68
N TRP A 142 -7.74 -7.21 -12.52
CA TRP A 142 -8.25 -6.25 -13.51
C TRP A 142 -9.25 -6.91 -14.48
N PHE A 143 -9.01 -8.16 -14.85
CA PHE A 143 -9.90 -8.92 -15.74
C PHE A 143 -11.10 -9.56 -15.02
N THR A 144 -11.14 -9.56 -13.68
CA THR A 144 -12.32 -10.01 -12.92
C THR A 144 -13.30 -8.88 -12.60
N THR A 145 -13.00 -7.63 -12.97
CA THR A 145 -13.88 -6.47 -12.75
C THR A 145 -15.13 -6.48 -13.63
N GLY A 146 -15.11 -7.21 -14.75
CA GLY A 146 -16.15 -7.17 -15.78
C GLY A 146 -16.01 -6.01 -16.77
N PHE A 147 -15.01 -5.13 -16.61
CA PHE A 147 -14.75 -4.05 -17.57
C PHE A 147 -14.15 -4.56 -18.88
N VAL A 148 -14.52 -3.93 -19.98
CA VAL A 148 -14.02 -4.21 -21.33
C VAL A 148 -13.72 -2.90 -22.09
N GLY A 149 -12.94 -2.98 -23.17
CA GLY A 149 -12.67 -1.84 -24.05
C GLY A 149 -12.08 -0.62 -23.33
N ILE A 150 -12.67 0.56 -23.56
CA ILE A 150 -12.17 1.82 -23.01
C ILE A 150 -12.25 1.89 -21.48
N ASP A 151 -13.25 1.24 -20.88
CA ASP A 151 -13.45 1.29 -19.42
C ASP A 151 -12.42 0.44 -18.70
N LEU A 152 -12.04 -0.72 -19.27
CA LEU A 152 -10.92 -1.51 -18.76
C LEU A 152 -9.60 -0.72 -18.87
N PHE A 153 -9.38 -0.03 -19.99
CA PHE A 153 -8.20 0.80 -20.16
C PHE A 153 -8.13 1.93 -19.12
N LYS A 154 -9.24 2.66 -18.90
CA LYS A 154 -9.34 3.71 -17.87
C LYS A 154 -9.06 3.15 -16.49
N TYR A 155 -9.68 2.02 -16.14
CA TYR A 155 -9.47 1.35 -14.86
C TYR A 155 -7.99 1.02 -14.64
N ILE A 156 -7.34 0.36 -15.60
CA ILE A 156 -5.91 0.00 -15.52
C ILE A 156 -5.03 1.25 -15.39
N LEU A 157 -5.29 2.28 -16.21
CA LEU A 157 -4.51 3.52 -16.20
C LEU A 157 -4.58 4.22 -14.84
N PHE A 158 -5.79 4.44 -14.32
CA PHE A 158 -5.98 5.09 -13.03
C PHE A 158 -5.46 4.24 -11.88
N PHE A 159 -5.66 2.92 -11.94
CA PHE A 159 -5.12 1.98 -10.97
C PHE A 159 -3.60 2.08 -10.88
N MET A 160 -2.90 2.05 -12.01
CA MET A 160 -1.44 2.15 -12.03
C MET A 160 -0.93 3.50 -11.52
N ILE A 161 -1.57 4.61 -11.90
CA ILE A 161 -1.23 5.94 -11.37
C ILE A 161 -1.41 5.97 -9.85
N SER A 162 -2.53 5.45 -9.35
CA SER A 162 -2.83 5.39 -7.91
C SER A 162 -1.79 4.56 -7.16
N ILE A 163 -1.51 3.34 -7.61
CA ILE A 163 -0.55 2.41 -6.99
C ILE A 163 0.87 2.97 -6.96
N ILE A 164 1.34 3.55 -8.06
CA ILE A 164 2.67 4.16 -8.11
C ILE A 164 2.74 5.36 -7.16
N SER A 165 1.70 6.19 -7.14
CA SER A 165 1.65 7.39 -6.30
C SER A 165 1.62 7.04 -4.80
N ILE A 166 0.75 6.13 -4.37
CA ILE A 166 0.72 5.68 -2.97
C ILE A 166 2.02 4.99 -2.59
N LYS A 167 2.69 4.30 -3.51
CA LYS A 167 4.00 3.69 -3.24
C LYS A 167 5.08 4.73 -2.94
N ILE A 168 5.07 5.87 -3.63
CA ILE A 168 5.97 6.99 -3.35
C ILE A 168 5.70 7.54 -1.95
N VAL A 169 4.44 7.76 -1.60
CA VAL A 169 4.01 8.23 -0.26
C VAL A 169 4.46 7.25 0.83
N MET A 170 4.17 5.96 0.67
CA MET A 170 4.57 4.91 1.62
C MET A 170 6.08 4.84 1.80
N THR A 171 6.85 4.96 0.70
CA THR A 171 8.31 4.91 0.76
C THR A 171 8.88 6.09 1.53
N ALA A 172 8.37 7.29 1.30
CA ALA A 172 8.75 8.48 2.05
C ALA A 172 8.47 8.32 3.56
N PHE A 173 7.25 7.94 3.93
CA PHE A 173 6.88 7.77 5.33
C PHE A 173 7.63 6.62 6.02
N TYR A 174 7.84 5.50 5.32
CA TYR A 174 8.68 4.41 5.79
C TYR A 174 10.10 4.91 6.04
N ASN A 175 10.67 5.73 5.15
CA ASN A 175 12.04 6.19 5.30
C ASN A 175 12.27 7.13 6.50
N LEU A 176 11.22 7.83 6.98
CA LEU A 176 11.28 8.69 8.17
C LEU A 176 11.34 7.93 9.51
N ASN A 177 10.83 6.70 9.56
CA ASN A 177 10.69 5.93 10.80
C ASN A 177 11.33 4.54 10.77
N GLN A 178 11.50 3.95 9.58
CA GLN A 178 12.05 2.61 9.34
C GLN A 178 11.33 1.53 10.17
N ASN A 179 10.00 1.62 10.23
CA ASN A 179 9.14 0.63 10.86
C ASN A 179 8.00 0.27 9.91
N LEU A 180 7.77 -1.02 9.67
CA LEU A 180 6.75 -1.50 8.72
C LEU A 180 5.31 -1.18 9.13
N ILE A 181 5.04 -0.87 10.40
CA ILE A 181 3.71 -0.43 10.82
C ILE A 181 3.27 0.81 10.04
N ILE A 182 4.20 1.70 9.67
CA ILE A 182 3.87 2.93 8.94
C ILE A 182 3.25 2.63 7.56
N PRO A 183 3.93 1.92 6.64
CA PRO A 183 3.31 1.57 5.37
C PRO A 183 2.11 0.62 5.53
N ILE A 184 2.08 -0.27 6.53
CA ILE A 184 0.91 -1.12 6.80
C ILE A 184 -0.33 -0.27 7.11
N ILE A 185 -0.22 0.77 7.95
CA ILE A 185 -1.34 1.68 8.26
C ILE A 185 -1.80 2.43 7.00
N ILE A 186 -0.85 2.94 6.21
CA ILE A 186 -1.17 3.68 4.97
C ILE A 186 -1.92 2.76 3.99
N HIS A 187 -1.42 1.55 3.77
CA HIS A 187 -2.04 0.56 2.89
C HIS A 187 -3.42 0.12 3.43
N GLN A 188 -3.55 -0.07 4.75
CA GLN A 188 -4.84 -0.40 5.36
C GLN A 188 -5.88 0.68 5.10
N PHE A 189 -5.54 1.96 5.32
CA PHE A 189 -6.47 3.03 5.05
C PHE A 189 -6.77 3.20 3.56
N PHE A 190 -5.77 3.02 2.69
CA PHE A 190 -5.98 3.04 1.24
C PHE A 190 -7.04 2.01 0.81
N ASN A 191 -6.87 0.75 1.18
CA ASN A 191 -7.81 -0.31 0.79
C ASN A 191 -9.17 -0.14 1.47
N PHE A 192 -9.16 0.14 2.77
CA PHE A 192 -10.38 0.27 3.55
C PHE A 192 -11.26 1.42 3.04
N PHE A 193 -10.68 2.60 2.79
CA PHE A 193 -11.43 3.77 2.34
C PHE A 193 -12.00 3.62 0.93
N ILE A 194 -11.27 2.98 0.01
CA ILE A 194 -11.82 2.63 -1.31
C ILE A 194 -13.01 1.68 -1.15
N GLY A 195 -12.89 0.67 -0.28
CA GLY A 195 -13.89 -0.39 -0.17
C GLY A 195 -15.17 -0.04 0.59
N ILE A 196 -15.17 1.04 1.38
CA ILE A 196 -16.38 1.47 2.12
C ILE A 196 -17.23 2.49 1.37
N ILE A 197 -16.69 3.18 0.36
CA ILE A 197 -17.44 4.13 -0.46
C ILE A 197 -18.18 3.36 -1.54
N ASN A 198 -19.50 3.53 -1.58
CA ASN A 198 -20.34 3.06 -2.66
C ASN A 198 -20.36 4.10 -3.78
N GLY A 199 -19.95 3.72 -4.98
CA GLY A 199 -19.86 4.62 -6.13
C GLY A 199 -19.34 3.90 -7.35
N ASN A 200 -19.30 4.59 -8.49
CA ASN A 200 -18.70 4.04 -9.70
C ASN A 200 -17.21 3.74 -9.46
N LEU A 201 -16.81 2.48 -9.69
CA LEU A 201 -15.45 2.03 -9.39
C LEU A 201 -14.37 2.76 -10.20
N ILE A 202 -14.65 3.10 -11.46
CA ILE A 202 -13.68 3.84 -12.30
C ILE A 202 -13.48 5.24 -11.73
N ASP A 203 -14.56 5.91 -11.32
CA ASP A 203 -14.47 7.24 -10.71
C ASP A 203 -13.74 7.20 -9.37
N LEU A 204 -14.03 6.20 -8.53
CA LEU A 204 -13.32 6.01 -7.25
C LEU A 204 -11.82 5.85 -7.47
N ILE A 205 -11.40 4.99 -8.40
CA ILE A 205 -9.99 4.76 -8.70
C ILE A 205 -9.36 6.00 -9.36
N MET A 206 -10.10 6.72 -10.21
CA MET A 206 -9.67 7.98 -10.80
C MET A 206 -9.41 9.05 -9.74
N TYR A 207 -10.33 9.27 -8.79
CA TYR A 207 -10.13 10.24 -7.72
C TYR A 207 -8.95 9.86 -6.83
N ASN A 208 -8.81 8.57 -6.49
CA ASN A 208 -7.63 8.08 -5.78
C ASN A 208 -6.34 8.37 -6.56
N ALA A 209 -6.32 8.09 -7.87
CA ALA A 209 -5.17 8.36 -8.73
C ALA A 209 -4.77 9.84 -8.67
N ILE A 210 -5.74 10.75 -8.81
CA ILE A 210 -5.52 12.19 -8.78
C ILE A 210 -4.98 12.63 -7.42
N PHE A 211 -5.67 12.31 -6.31
CA PHE A 211 -5.27 12.81 -4.99
C PHE A 211 -3.93 12.25 -4.53
N TYR A 212 -3.67 10.96 -4.73
CA TYR A 212 -2.36 10.40 -4.38
C TYR A 212 -1.25 10.94 -5.28
N LEU A 213 -1.51 11.19 -6.57
CA LEU A 213 -0.54 11.81 -7.46
C LEU A 213 -0.19 13.22 -6.99
N VAL A 214 -1.19 14.04 -6.63
CA VAL A 214 -0.99 15.39 -6.08
C VAL A 214 -0.13 15.33 -4.82
N VAL A 215 -0.44 14.44 -3.88
CA VAL A 215 0.36 14.27 -2.65
C VAL A 215 1.79 13.81 -2.97
N ALA A 216 1.95 12.84 -3.87
CA ALA A 216 3.27 12.35 -4.27
C ALA A 216 4.12 13.46 -4.91
N VAL A 217 3.55 14.23 -5.85
CA VAL A 217 4.22 15.38 -6.49
C VAL A 217 4.58 16.45 -5.46
N PHE A 218 3.65 16.80 -4.58
CA PHE A 218 3.88 17.76 -3.49
C PHE A 218 5.05 17.33 -2.58
N MET A 219 5.11 16.06 -2.21
CA MET A 219 6.20 15.48 -1.42
C MET A 219 7.54 15.51 -2.16
N ILE A 220 7.53 15.33 -3.48
CA ILE A 220 8.74 15.43 -4.33
C ILE A 220 9.23 16.87 -4.41
N VAL A 221 8.34 17.86 -4.47
CA VAL A 221 8.69 19.27 -4.68
C VAL A 221 9.19 19.96 -3.40
N ILE A 222 8.56 19.75 -2.23
CA ILE A 222 8.86 20.55 -1.03
C ILE A 222 10.23 20.26 -0.43
N ASN A 223 10.56 18.99 -0.22
CA ASN A 223 11.84 18.63 0.39
C ASN A 223 12.19 17.17 0.10
N PRO A 224 12.57 16.84 -1.14
CA PRO A 224 12.81 15.46 -1.54
C PRO A 224 13.92 14.82 -0.72
N LYS A 225 14.96 15.58 -0.34
CA LYS A 225 16.07 15.05 0.47
C LYS A 225 15.59 14.59 1.85
N ARG A 226 14.90 15.45 2.60
CA ARG A 226 14.43 15.12 3.95
C ARG A 226 13.34 14.04 3.93
N ILE A 227 12.44 14.09 2.96
CA ILE A 227 11.29 13.20 2.86
C ILE A 227 11.73 11.79 2.43
N PHE A 228 12.60 11.69 1.43
CA PHE A 228 13.04 10.38 0.93
C PHE A 228 14.23 9.80 1.69
N TYR A 229 15.09 10.60 2.31
CA TYR A 229 16.32 10.10 2.96
C TYR A 229 16.37 10.34 4.48
N GLY A 230 15.39 11.03 5.08
CA GLY A 230 15.39 11.33 6.52
C GLY A 230 16.34 12.45 6.93
N ARG A 231 16.65 12.56 8.24
CA ARG A 231 17.65 13.52 8.77
C ARG A 231 19.05 12.89 8.75
N GLU A 232 20.08 13.68 8.45
CA GLU A 232 21.49 13.21 8.35
C GLU A 232 22.01 12.48 9.61
N ASP A 233 21.51 12.79 10.80
CA ASP A 233 21.91 12.09 12.04
C ASP A 233 21.50 10.60 12.05
N THR A 234 20.43 10.26 11.33
CA THR A 234 20.02 8.85 11.14
C THR A 234 20.84 8.12 10.08
N ASN A 235 21.59 8.85 9.24
CA ASN A 235 22.47 8.27 8.20
C ASN A 235 23.73 7.60 8.76
N SER A 236 24.16 7.94 9.98
CA SER A 236 25.27 7.25 10.66
C SER A 236 24.93 5.77 10.96
N ARG A 237 23.69 5.46 11.34
CA ARG A 237 23.17 4.07 11.44
C ARG A 237 22.97 3.45 10.05
N HIS A 238 22.61 4.26 9.06
CA HIS A 238 22.39 3.85 7.67
C HIS A 238 23.66 3.43 6.94
N ARG A 239 24.87 3.81 7.38
CA ARG A 239 26.11 3.19 6.86
C ARG A 239 26.43 1.83 7.49
N LYS A 240 25.91 1.56 8.69
CA LYS A 240 26.29 0.37 9.48
C LYS A 240 25.54 -0.91 9.08
N TYR A 241 24.35 -0.79 8.50
CA TYR A 241 23.53 -1.94 8.03
C TYR A 241 23.71 -2.30 6.55
N TYR A 242 24.42 -1.45 5.79
CA TYR A 242 24.60 -1.62 4.34
C TYR A 242 26.08 -1.80 3.93
N ARG A 243 26.99 -1.81 4.92
CA ARG A 243 28.37 -2.30 4.78
C ARG A 243 28.51 -3.58 5.60
N ALA A 244 28.10 -4.69 5.02
CA ALA A 244 28.56 -6.03 5.34
C ALA A 244 28.54 -6.81 4.02
#